data_AF-A0A7D5UYL7-F1
#
_entry.id   AF-A0A7D5UYL7-F1
#
_cell.length_a   1.000
_cell.length_b   1.000
_cell.length_c   1.000
_cell.angle_alpha   90.00
_cell.angle_beta   90.00
_cell.angle_gamma   90.00
#
_symmetry.space_group_name_H-M   'P 1'
#
loop_
_entity.id
_entity.type
_entity.pdbx_description
1 polymer ?
#
loop_
_entity_poly.entity_id
_entity_poly.type
_entity_poly.pdbx_seq_one_letter_code
_entity_poly.pdbx_strand_id
1 'polypeptide(L)'
;MSCQLFSPETRRCKNSATLTDRIPTIAKGVSGELLIFHQGSLPGALTLVMLLSDMDAAIVVLTNSLALNDVADWISLLILEELLAVSSGNRTDIIKAAESCIPENLMWYPDLIKELADMRKNDTSARHLDAYVGTY
;
A
#
# COMPACT_ATOMS: atom_id res chain seq x y z
N MET A 1 14.99 2.55 18.28
CA MET A 1 15.79 3.12 17.18
C MET A 1 14.85 3.31 16.00
N SER A 2 14.53 4.54 15.64
CA SER A 2 13.55 4.87 14.59
C SER A 2 14.30 5.03 13.26
N CYS A 3 13.95 4.23 12.26
CA CYS A 3 14.50 4.36 10.90
C CYS A 3 13.54 5.24 10.09
N GLN A 4 13.88 6.51 9.96
CA GLN A 4 13.22 7.44 9.03
C GLN A 4 14.12 7.61 7.81
N LEU A 5 13.59 7.28 6.65
CA LEU A 5 14.08 7.76 5.35
C LEU A 5 12.84 8.31 4.65
N PHE A 6 12.87 9.56 4.15
CA PHE A 6 12.39 9.96 2.81
C PHE A 6 12.44 11.49 2.60
N SER A 7 12.68 11.87 1.34
CA SER A 7 13.06 13.17 0.77
C SER A 7 11.91 14.20 0.63
N PRO A 8 12.15 15.53 0.57
CA PRO A 8 11.13 16.57 0.81
C PRO A 8 10.18 16.96 -0.34
N GLU A 9 10.29 16.42 -1.56
CA GLU A 9 9.64 17.04 -2.73
C GLU A 9 8.72 16.10 -3.52
N THR A 10 7.50 15.87 -3.03
CA THR A 10 6.28 15.68 -3.86
C THR A 10 5.05 15.64 -2.95
N ARG A 11 4.21 16.68 -3.00
CA ARG A 11 2.90 16.71 -2.31
C ARG A 11 1.82 16.18 -3.24
N ARG A 12 1.36 14.94 -3.07
CA ARG A 12 0.02 14.42 -3.48
C ARG A 12 -0.06 12.91 -3.20
N CYS A 13 -1.16 12.49 -2.59
CA CYS A 13 -1.44 11.17 -2.03
C CYS A 13 -0.29 10.57 -1.21
N LYS A 14 -0.33 10.90 0.08
CA LYS A 14 0.54 10.32 1.10
C LYS A 14 0.22 8.82 1.23
N ASN A 15 0.97 7.98 0.50
CA ASN A 15 1.22 6.59 0.87
C ASN A 15 1.35 6.51 2.40
N SER A 16 0.78 5.47 3.03
CA SER A 16 0.57 5.35 4.49
C SER A 16 1.71 5.87 5.37
N ALA A 17 2.96 5.75 4.92
CA ALA A 17 4.20 6.22 5.53
C ALA A 17 4.29 7.71 5.93
N THR A 18 3.35 8.57 5.55
CA THR A 18 3.40 10.01 5.89
C THR A 18 2.24 10.51 6.74
N LEU A 19 1.44 9.57 7.28
CA LEU A 19 0.46 9.76 8.35
C LEU A 19 0.98 9.10 9.64
N THR A 20 2.10 9.59 10.19
CA THR A 20 2.74 9.03 11.39
C THR A 20 1.83 8.99 12.62
N ASP A 21 0.79 9.83 12.68
CA ASP A 21 -0.15 9.87 13.81
C ASP A 21 -1.30 8.85 13.67
N ARG A 22 -1.41 8.13 12.54
CA ARG A 22 -2.53 7.23 12.25
C ARG A 22 -2.15 5.78 11.98
N ILE A 23 -0.87 5.49 11.78
CA ILE A 23 -0.43 4.10 11.63
C ILE A 23 -0.43 3.46 13.02
N PRO A 24 -1.29 2.46 13.27
CA PRO A 24 -1.32 1.81 14.57
C PRO A 24 0.00 1.07 14.82
N THR A 25 0.43 1.03 16.08
CA THR A 25 1.50 0.12 16.49
C THR A 25 1.01 -1.32 16.32
N ILE A 26 1.69 -2.09 15.46
CA ILE A 26 1.38 -3.50 15.17
C ILE A 26 2.23 -4.43 16.04
N ALA A 27 1.79 -5.67 16.22
CA ALA A 27 2.55 -6.74 16.89
C ALA A 27 2.98 -6.40 18.32
N LYS A 28 2.06 -5.79 19.09
CA LYS A 28 2.33 -5.35 20.46
C LYS A 28 2.67 -6.55 21.35
N GLY A 29 3.78 -6.43 22.09
CA GLY A 29 4.21 -7.46 23.04
C GLY A 29 4.99 -8.63 22.42
N VAL A 30 5.28 -8.58 21.12
CA VAL A 30 6.21 -9.52 20.46
C VAL A 30 7.65 -9.00 20.62
N SER A 31 8.63 -9.90 20.76
CA SER A 31 10.05 -9.51 20.69
C SER A 31 10.37 -8.93 19.32
N GLY A 32 11.20 -7.89 19.27
CA GLY A 32 11.53 -7.23 18.00
C GLY A 32 12.06 -8.22 16.97
N GLU A 33 11.46 -8.23 15.78
CA GLU A 33 11.82 -9.04 14.63
C GLU A 33 12.23 -8.12 13.47
N LEU A 34 13.26 -8.51 12.72
CA LEU A 34 13.69 -7.77 11.53
C LEU A 34 12.76 -8.09 10.34
N LEU A 35 12.01 -7.07 9.92
CA LEU A 35 11.14 -7.12 8.75
C LEU A 35 11.73 -6.28 7.62
N ILE A 36 11.86 -6.87 6.43
CA ILE A 36 12.18 -6.14 5.20
C ILE A 36 10.94 -6.17 4.33
N PHE A 37 10.41 -5.02 3.93
CA PHE A 37 9.20 -4.98 3.12
C PHE A 37 9.31 -3.99 1.96
N HIS A 38 8.53 -4.25 0.92
CA HIS A 38 8.36 -3.39 -0.23
C HIS A 38 6.88 -3.33 -0.62
N GLN A 39 6.38 -2.10 -0.79
CA GLN A 39 5.01 -1.82 -1.20
C GLN A 39 5.00 -1.44 -2.69
N GLY A 40 4.01 -1.91 -3.43
CA GLY A 40 3.78 -1.56 -4.83
C GLY A 40 2.35 -1.09 -5.03
N SER A 41 2.20 -0.01 -5.78
CA SER A 41 0.90 0.58 -6.11
C SER A 41 0.87 0.95 -7.58
N LEU A 42 -0.07 0.34 -8.28
CA LEU A 42 -0.45 0.67 -9.65
C LEU A 42 -1.98 0.82 -9.70
N PRO A 43 -2.51 1.62 -10.62
CA PRO A 43 -3.95 1.64 -10.85
C PRO A 43 -4.50 0.24 -11.10
N GLY A 44 -5.37 -0.23 -10.20
CA GLY A 44 -5.97 -1.56 -10.28
C GLY A 44 -5.09 -2.72 -9.80
N ALA A 45 -3.88 -2.46 -9.28
CA ALA A 45 -3.03 -3.49 -8.69
C ALA A 45 -2.23 -2.97 -7.48
N LEU A 46 -2.43 -3.57 -6.31
CA LEU A 46 -1.61 -3.30 -5.12
C LEU A 46 -0.83 -4.54 -4.74
N THR A 47 0.38 -4.33 -4.25
CA THR A 47 1.27 -5.42 -3.81
C THR A 47 1.95 -5.05 -2.52
N LEU A 48 2.09 -6.03 -1.61
CA LEU A 48 3.06 -5.94 -0.53
C LEU A 48 3.87 -7.24 -0.45
N VAL A 49 5.17 -7.09 -0.32
CA VAL A 49 6.12 -8.18 -0.06
C VAL A 49 6.79 -7.88 1.27
N MET A 50 6.81 -8.86 2.18
CA MET A 50 7.49 -8.78 3.47
C MET A 50 8.32 -10.05 3.69
N LEU A 51 9.57 -9.88 4.09
CA LEU A 51 10.49 -10.94 4.47
C LEU A 51 10.68 -10.92 5.98
N LEU A 52 10.46 -12.07 6.60
CA LEU A 52 10.57 -12.33 8.03
C LEU A 52 11.83 -13.17 8.26
N SER A 53 12.95 -12.50 8.49
CA SER A 53 14.27 -13.14 8.45
C SER A 53 14.43 -14.20 9.54
N ASP A 54 13.88 -13.95 10.72
CA ASP A 54 14.01 -14.83 11.89
C ASP A 54 13.06 -16.05 11.80
N MET A 55 12.00 -15.96 10.99
CA MET A 55 11.01 -17.03 10.80
C MET A 55 11.24 -17.89 9.55
N ASP A 56 12.22 -17.55 8.71
CA ASP A 56 12.39 -18.14 7.37
C ASP A 56 11.07 -18.13 6.57
N ALA A 57 10.37 -16.98 6.63
CA ALA A 57 9.05 -16.82 6.06
C ALA A 57 8.93 -15.54 5.23
N ALA A 58 7.97 -15.53 4.31
CA ALA A 58 7.63 -14.35 3.53
C ALA A 58 6.12 -14.21 3.41
N ILE A 59 5.63 -12.97 3.46
CA ILE A 59 4.25 -12.61 3.17
C ILE A 59 4.24 -11.90 1.82
N VAL A 60 3.43 -12.39 0.90
CA VAL A 60 3.19 -11.76 -0.40
C VAL A 60 1.70 -11.59 -0.58
N VAL A 61 1.25 -10.34 -0.68
CA VAL A 61 -0.14 -9.98 -0.93
C VAL A 61 -0.22 -9.23 -2.26
N LEU A 62 -1.07 -9.72 -3.15
CA LEU A 62 -1.36 -9.10 -4.44
C LEU A 62 -2.86 -8.90 -4.54
N THR A 63 -3.31 -7.69 -4.88
CA THR A 63 -4.72 -7.39 -5.12
C THR A 63 -4.90 -6.76 -6.49
N ASN A 64 -6.04 -7.03 -7.13
CA ASN A 64 -6.38 -6.58 -8.48
C ASN A 64 -7.60 -5.64 -8.47
N SER A 65 -7.65 -4.72 -7.51
CA SER A 65 -8.76 -3.79 -7.33
C SER A 65 -8.27 -2.34 -7.32
N LEU A 66 -9.15 -1.42 -7.72
CA LEU A 66 -8.92 0.00 -7.46
C LEU A 66 -8.98 0.24 -5.94
N ALA A 67 -7.90 0.79 -5.41
CA ALA A 67 -7.68 0.99 -4.00
C ALA A 67 -8.59 2.11 -3.45
N LEU A 68 -9.59 1.76 -2.63
CA LEU A 68 -10.19 2.72 -1.70
C LEU A 68 -9.31 2.96 -0.47
N ASN A 69 -8.33 2.09 -0.25
CA ASN A 69 -7.27 2.16 0.75
C ASN A 69 -6.10 1.25 0.32
N ASP A 70 -5.01 1.24 1.07
CA ASP A 70 -3.87 0.35 0.89
C ASP A 70 -4.18 -1.10 1.34
N VAL A 71 -5.16 -1.75 0.70
CA VAL A 71 -5.70 -3.06 1.13
C VAL A 71 -4.63 -4.16 1.22
N ALA A 72 -3.63 -4.14 0.33
CA ALA A 72 -2.52 -5.10 0.38
C ALA A 72 -1.71 -4.97 1.68
N ASP A 73 -1.53 -3.75 2.16
CA ASP A 73 -0.82 -3.46 3.41
C ASP A 73 -1.63 -3.97 4.60
N TRP A 74 -2.92 -3.64 4.66
CA TRP A 74 -3.80 -4.07 5.75
C TRP A 74 -3.91 -5.60 5.87
N ILE A 75 -4.08 -6.31 4.76
CA ILE A 75 -4.10 -7.78 4.75
C ILE A 75 -2.75 -8.32 5.25
N SER A 76 -1.65 -7.73 4.81
CA SER A 76 -0.31 -8.19 5.21
C SER A 76 -0.07 -8.02 6.72
N LEU A 77 -0.54 -6.93 7.32
CA LEU A 77 -0.44 -6.70 8.76
C LEU A 77 -1.31 -7.68 9.55
N LEU A 78 -2.49 -8.05 9.05
CA LEU A 78 -3.34 -9.06 9.66
C LEU A 78 -2.66 -10.43 9.66
N ILE A 79 -2.07 -10.83 8.53
CA ILE A 79 -1.30 -12.07 8.40
C ILE A 79 -0.08 -12.03 9.33
N LEU A 80 0.62 -10.90 9.40
CA LEU A 80 1.79 -10.72 10.27
C LEU A 80 1.43 -10.92 11.74
N GLU A 81 0.37 -10.30 12.26
CA GLU A 81 -0.03 -10.49 13.67
C GLU A 81 -0.44 -11.94 13.98
N GLU A 82 -0.97 -12.67 12.99
CA GLU A 82 -1.27 -14.09 13.11
C GLU A 82 0.03 -14.93 13.17
N LEU A 83 0.97 -14.69 12.25
CA LEU A 83 2.24 -15.42 12.20
C LEU A 83 3.07 -15.20 13.47
N LEU A 84 3.09 -13.97 13.99
CA LEU A 84 3.77 -13.63 15.24
C LEU A 84 3.02 -14.10 16.50
N ALA A 85 1.89 -14.78 16.34
CA ALA A 85 1.05 -15.27 17.43
C ALA A 85 0.72 -14.17 18.46
N VAL A 86 0.38 -12.96 17.98
CA VAL A 86 0.06 -11.82 18.84
C VAL A 86 -1.15 -12.16 19.70
N SER A 87 -1.02 -11.94 21.01
CA SER A 87 -2.10 -12.23 21.96
C SER A 87 -3.35 -11.40 21.67
N SER A 88 -4.53 -11.96 21.91
CA SER A 88 -5.81 -11.33 21.56
C SER A 88 -5.99 -9.93 22.14
N GLY A 89 -5.51 -9.68 23.37
CA GLY A 89 -5.56 -8.36 24.01
C GLY A 89 -4.62 -7.30 23.40
N ASN A 90 -3.65 -7.74 22.60
CA ASN A 90 -2.65 -6.89 21.97
C ASN A 90 -2.86 -6.72 20.46
N ARG A 91 -3.81 -7.46 19.87
CA ARG A 91 -4.08 -7.38 18.44
C ARG A 91 -4.61 -6.02 18.03
N THR A 92 -4.18 -5.59 16.85
CA THR A 92 -4.62 -4.36 16.25
C THR A 92 -5.96 -4.57 15.55
N ASP A 93 -6.89 -3.63 15.71
CA ASP A 93 -8.12 -3.61 14.93
C ASP A 93 -7.84 -3.07 13.52
N ILE A 94 -7.25 -3.95 12.69
CA ILE A 94 -6.82 -3.64 11.33
C ILE A 94 -8.00 -3.25 10.44
N ILE A 95 -9.17 -3.86 10.63
CA ILE A 95 -10.38 -3.58 9.85
C ILE A 95 -10.81 -2.14 10.09
N LYS A 96 -10.92 -1.74 11.36
CA LYS A 96 -11.28 -0.37 11.73
C LYS A 96 -10.24 0.65 11.23
N ALA A 97 -8.96 0.31 11.30
CA ALA A 97 -7.90 1.16 10.76
C ALA A 97 -8.07 1.35 9.24
N ALA A 98 -8.31 0.27 8.50
CA ALA A 98 -8.53 0.28 7.05
C ALA A 98 -9.78 1.08 6.65
N GLU A 99 -10.88 0.97 7.41
CA GLU A 99 -12.12 1.72 7.20
C GLU A 99 -11.93 3.22 7.45
N SER A 100 -11.11 3.59 8.44
CA SER A 100 -10.85 5.00 8.78
C SER A 100 -10.20 5.80 7.65
N CYS A 101 -9.53 5.12 6.71
CA CYS A 101 -8.86 5.74 5.56
C CYS A 101 -9.81 6.01 4.39
N ILE A 102 -10.99 5.38 4.35
CA ILE A 102 -11.92 5.47 3.20
C ILE A 102 -12.36 6.91 2.90
N PRO A 103 -12.80 7.73 3.87
CA PRO A 103 -13.30 9.08 3.57
C PRO A 103 -12.25 9.97 2.90
N GLU A 104 -11.00 9.89 3.33
CA GLU A 104 -9.92 10.70 2.79
C GLU A 104 -9.50 10.26 1.39
N ASN A 105 -9.41 8.94 1.17
CA ASN A 105 -9.14 8.42 -0.17
C ASN A 105 -10.26 8.78 -1.16
N LEU A 106 -11.53 8.78 -0.71
CA LEU A 106 -12.65 9.23 -1.53
C LEU A 106 -12.56 10.70 -1.93
N MET A 107 -12.01 11.58 -1.07
CA MET A 107 -11.83 12.99 -1.38
C MET A 107 -10.85 13.24 -2.53
N TRP A 108 -9.96 12.29 -2.83
CA TRP A 108 -8.96 12.44 -3.90
C TRP A 108 -9.52 12.13 -5.30
N TYR A 109 -10.58 11.32 -5.42
CA TYR A 109 -11.12 10.90 -6.72
C TYR A 109 -11.54 12.08 -7.63
N PRO A 110 -12.22 13.14 -7.14
CA PRO A 110 -12.55 14.29 -7.99
C PRO A 110 -11.32 14.97 -8.59
N ASP A 111 -10.25 15.13 -7.80
CA ASP A 111 -9.00 15.73 -8.25
C ASP A 111 -8.29 14.84 -9.27
N LEU A 112 -8.26 13.51 -9.03
CA LEU A 112 -7.73 12.54 -10.00
C LEU A 112 -8.50 12.62 -11.33
N ILE A 113 -9.83 12.62 -11.29
CA ILE A 113 -10.67 12.68 -12.50
C ILE A 113 -10.36 13.95 -13.28
N LYS A 114 -10.23 15.09 -12.59
CA LYS A 114 -9.86 16.36 -13.20
C LYS A 114 -8.46 16.30 -13.84
N GLU A 115 -7.47 15.81 -13.10
CA GLU A 115 -6.09 15.70 -13.60
C GLU A 115 -6.01 14.78 -14.83
N LEU A 116 -6.71 13.64 -14.81
CA LEU A 116 -6.80 12.74 -15.96
C LEU A 116 -7.48 13.41 -17.17
N ALA A 117 -8.51 14.23 -16.93
CA ALA A 117 -9.17 14.99 -18.00
C ALA A 117 -8.25 16.07 -18.59
N ASP A 118 -7.51 16.80 -17.75
CA ASP A 118 -6.57 17.84 -18.17
C ASP A 118 -5.38 17.26 -18.94
N MET A 119 -4.91 16.07 -18.56
CA MET A 119 -3.82 15.35 -19.23
C MET A 119 -4.25 14.58 -20.49
N ARG A 120 -5.56 14.40 -20.70
CA ARG A 120 -6.08 13.62 -21.82
C ARG A 120 -5.73 14.30 -23.15
N LYS A 121 -4.97 13.59 -23.98
CA LYS A 121 -4.80 13.97 -25.39
C LYS A 121 -6.03 13.53 -26.18
N ASN A 122 -6.84 14.51 -26.59
CA ASN A 122 -7.97 14.29 -27.47
C ASN A 122 -7.50 13.96 -28.90
N ASP A 123 -8.38 13.37 -29.70
CA ASP A 123 -8.16 13.03 -31.12
C ASP A 123 -6.95 12.12 -31.38
N THR A 124 -6.63 11.26 -30.40
CA THR A 124 -5.64 10.20 -30.59
C THR A 124 -6.27 8.99 -31.27
N SER A 125 -5.47 8.28 -32.06
CA SER A 125 -5.82 6.98 -32.64
C SER A 125 -4.95 5.89 -32.01
N ALA A 126 -5.50 4.69 -31.90
CA ALA A 126 -4.71 3.53 -31.51
C ALA A 126 -3.55 3.35 -32.49
N ARG A 127 -2.36 3.03 -31.99
CA ARG A 127 -1.23 2.70 -32.86
C ARG A 127 -1.55 1.40 -33.60
N HIS A 128 -1.03 1.27 -34.82
CA HIS A 128 -1.12 0.01 -35.56
C HIS A 128 -0.45 -1.12 -34.75
N LEU A 129 -0.98 -2.35 -34.84
CA LEU A 129 -0.49 -3.48 -34.04
C LEU A 129 1.03 -3.71 -34.21
N ASP A 130 1.55 -3.52 -35.42
CA ASP A 130 2.98 -3.67 -35.74
C ASP A 130 3.88 -2.71 -34.94
N ALA A 131 3.35 -1.57 -34.48
CA ALA A 131 4.10 -0.61 -33.66
C ALA A 131 4.35 -1.10 -32.22
N TYR A 132 3.77 -2.24 -31.83
CA TYR A 132 3.98 -2.89 -30.54
C TYR A 132 4.94 -4.10 -30.63
N VAL A 133 5.49 -4.39 -31.82
CA VAL A 133 6.48 -5.45 -32.00
C VAL A 133 7.87 -4.89 -31.78
N GLY A 134 8.62 -5.45 -30.82
CA GLY A 134 9.99 -5.05 -30.49
C GLY A 134 10.53 -5.81 -29.28
N THR A 135 11.81 -5.63 -28.99
CA THR A 135 12.45 -6.19 -27.79
C THR A 135 12.29 -5.18 -26.65
N TYR A 136 11.56 -5.58 -25.60
CA TYR A 136 11.38 -4.82 -24.36
C TYR A 136 12.46 -5.15 -23.35
#